data_AF-A0A3A2Z2Q7-F1
#
_entry.id   AF-A0A3A2Z2Q7-F1
#
_cell.length_a   1.000
_cell.length_b   1.000
_cell.length_c   1.000
_cell.angle_alpha   90.00
_cell.angle_beta   90.00
_cell.angle_gamma   90.00
#
_symmetry.space_group_name_H-M   'P 1'
#
loop_
_entity.id
_entity.type
_entity.pdbx_description
1 polymer ?
#
loop_
_entity_poly.entity_id
_entity_poly.type
_entity_poly.pdbx_seq_one_letter_code
_entity_poly.pdbx_strand_id
1 'polypeptide(L)'
;YKVNWAHGTNYTSQSKEGFKDAIHAAKKSDVIVFAGGITNEIEAEGVDREDLNWPGNQLELIHELSKVGKPLVVLQMGGGE
;
A
#
# COMPACT_ATOMS: atom_id res chain seq x y z
N TYR A 1 22.20 2.24 -5.52
CA TYR A 1 21.32 1.20 -4.98
C TYR A 1 20.31 0.79 -6.04
N LYS A 2 19.92 -0.49 -6.09
CA LYS A 2 18.94 -0.98 -7.06
C LYS A 2 17.54 -0.88 -6.47
N VAL A 3 16.59 -0.33 -7.23
CA VAL A 3 15.18 -0.23 -6.85
C VAL A 3 14.38 -1.23 -7.68
N ASN A 4 13.66 -2.14 -7.02
CA ASN A 4 12.68 -3.01 -7.66
C ASN A 4 11.30 -2.45 -7.37
N TRP A 5 10.71 -1.76 -8.34
CA TRP A 5 9.40 -1.11 -8.19
C TRP A 5 8.27 -2.01 -8.71
N ALA A 6 7.15 -1.99 -8.00
CA ALA A 6 5.89 -2.59 -8.40
C ALA A 6 4.74 -1.77 -7.82
N HIS A 7 3.66 -1.57 -8.59
CA HIS A 7 2.51 -0.79 -8.14
C HIS A 7 1.76 -1.46 -6.99
N GLY A 8 1.59 -2.78 -7.02
CA GLY A 8 0.87 -3.53 -5.99
C GLY A 8 -0.65 -3.38 -6.09
N THR A 9 -1.20 -2.26 -5.64
CA THR A 9 -2.65 -1.99 -5.67
C THR A 9 -2.97 -0.49 -5.74
N ASN A 10 -4.15 -0.12 -6.23
CA ASN A 10 -4.65 1.27 -6.15
C ASN A 10 -5.23 1.55 -4.75
N TYR A 11 -5.34 2.83 -4.38
CA TYR A 11 -5.80 3.28 -3.07
C TYR A 11 -7.13 2.64 -2.61
N THR A 12 -8.13 2.54 -3.49
CA THR A 12 -9.48 2.02 -3.19
C THR A 12 -9.78 0.67 -3.86
N SER A 13 -8.79 0.03 -4.48
CA SER A 13 -9.00 -1.20 -5.25
C SER A 13 -9.28 -2.41 -4.36
N GLN A 14 -10.12 -3.33 -4.88
CA GLN A 14 -10.33 -4.67 -4.32
C GLN A 14 -9.64 -5.76 -5.16
N SER A 15 -9.07 -5.41 -6.32
CA SER A 15 -8.33 -6.33 -7.20
C SER A 15 -6.95 -6.66 -6.64
N LYS A 16 -6.55 -7.93 -6.75
CA LYS A 16 -5.23 -8.44 -6.32
C LYS A 16 -4.26 -8.68 -7.49
N GLU A 17 -4.59 -8.21 -8.69
CA GLU A 17 -3.80 -8.46 -9.90
C GLU A 17 -2.32 -8.05 -9.75
N GLY A 18 -2.03 -6.94 -9.07
CA GLY A 18 -0.67 -6.46 -8.85
C GLY A 18 0.08 -7.08 -7.67
N PHE A 19 -0.56 -7.94 -6.87
CA PHE A 19 0.07 -8.50 -5.66
C PHE A 19 1.26 -9.39 -6.00
N LYS A 20 1.11 -10.22 -7.05
CA LYS A 20 2.16 -11.16 -7.46
C LYS A 20 3.45 -10.43 -7.84
N ASP A 21 3.33 -9.32 -8.56
CA ASP A 21 4.47 -8.52 -9.00
C ASP A 21 5.13 -7.80 -7.82
N ALA A 22 4.34 -7.27 -6.88
CA ALA A 22 4.85 -6.67 -5.65
C ALA A 22 5.62 -7.69 -4.78
N ILE A 23 5.06 -8.89 -4.58
CA ILE A 23 5.72 -9.96 -3.84
C ILE A 23 7.01 -10.42 -4.53
N HIS A 24 7.02 -10.48 -5.87
CA HIS A 24 8.23 -10.81 -6.63
C HIS A 24 9.32 -9.76 -6.51
N ALA A 25 8.96 -8.47 -6.57
CA ALA A 25 9.89 -7.38 -6.34
C ALA A 25 10.44 -7.38 -4.90
N ALA A 26 9.59 -7.65 -3.92
CA ALA A 26 9.95 -7.76 -2.52
C ALA A 26 10.98 -8.89 -2.26
N LYS A 27 10.76 -10.08 -2.85
CA LYS A 27 11.71 -11.22 -2.73
C LYS A 27 13.10 -10.91 -3.30
N LYS A 28 13.19 -10.01 -4.27
CA LYS A 28 14.44 -9.57 -4.91
C LYS A 28 15.12 -8.38 -4.22
N SER A 29 14.58 -7.92 -3.10
CA SER A 29 15.04 -6.72 -2.39
C SER A 29 15.55 -7.08 -1.00
N ASP A 30 16.41 -6.22 -0.46
CA ASP A 30 16.93 -6.36 0.91
C ASP A 30 15.97 -5.76 1.95
N VAL A 31 15.23 -4.72 1.55
CA VAL A 31 14.23 -4.01 2.35
C VAL A 31 13.00 -3.72 1.47
N ILE A 32 11.81 -3.76 2.06
CA ILE A 32 10.54 -3.40 1.43
C ILE A 32 10.09 -2.06 1.98
N VAL A 33 9.75 -1.12 1.09
CA VAL A 33 9.08 0.14 1.45
C VAL A 33 7.73 0.16 0.76
N PHE A 34 6.66 0.12 1.55
CA PHE A 34 5.29 0.31 1.07
C PHE A 34 4.87 1.75 1.34
N ALA A 35 4.39 2.45 0.31
CA ALA A 35 3.84 3.79 0.43
C ALA A 35 2.36 3.76 0.03
N GLY A 36 1.48 4.07 0.98
CA GLY A 36 0.04 4.05 0.78
C GLY A 36 -0.65 4.89 1.85
N GLY A 37 -1.96 4.72 2.02
CA GLY A 37 -2.77 5.49 2.95
C GLY A 37 -3.99 6.05 2.24
N ILE A 38 -4.21 7.37 2.39
CA ILE A 38 -5.35 8.09 1.80
C ILE A 38 -4.89 9.26 0.92
N THR A 39 -5.79 9.75 0.08
CA THR A 39 -5.58 10.86 -0.85
C THR A 39 -6.75 11.82 -0.81
N ASN A 40 -6.66 12.95 -1.52
CA ASN A 40 -7.76 13.92 -1.64
C ASN A 40 -9.00 13.38 -2.39
N GLU A 41 -8.93 12.18 -2.95
CA GLU A 41 -10.11 11.47 -3.48
C GLU A 41 -10.96 10.86 -2.35
N ILE A 42 -10.38 10.76 -1.14
CA ILE A 42 -10.96 10.11 0.03
C ILE A 42 -11.29 11.14 1.11
N GLU A 43 -10.46 12.17 1.28
CA GLU A 43 -10.69 13.29 2.20
C GLU A 43 -10.55 14.62 1.46
N ALA A 44 -11.58 15.46 1.45
CA ALA A 44 -11.50 16.79 0.82
C ALA A 44 -12.50 17.76 1.46
N GLU A 45 -12.35 19.05 1.17
CA GLU A 45 -13.32 20.06 1.59
C GLU A 45 -14.74 19.71 1.09
N GLY A 46 -15.67 19.52 2.02
CA GLY A 46 -17.04 19.11 1.71
C GLY A 46 -17.22 17.62 1.43
N VAL A 47 -16.18 16.80 1.63
CA VAL A 47 -16.19 15.34 1.53
C VAL A 47 -15.55 14.76 2.78
N ASP A 48 -16.39 14.48 3.78
CA ASP A 48 -15.98 13.75 4.97
C ASP A 48 -15.79 12.27 4.65
N ARG A 49 -14.88 11.63 5.37
CA ARG A 49 -14.71 10.17 5.30
C ARG A 49 -15.87 9.46 5.99
N GLU A 50 -16.32 8.37 5.38
CA GLU A 50 -17.34 7.50 6.00
C GLU A 50 -16.75 6.61 7.10
N ASP A 51 -15.46 6.30 7.03
CA ASP A 51 -14.75 5.52 8.03
C ASP A 51 -13.25 5.88 8.10
N LEU A 52 -12.59 5.44 9.18
CA LEU A 52 -11.18 5.71 9.47
C LEU A 52 -10.23 4.58 9.06
N ASN A 53 -10.73 3.56 8.37
CA ASN A 53 -9.92 2.42 7.95
C ASN A 53 -9.07 2.78 6.74
N TRP A 54 -8.07 1.93 6.49
CA TRP A 54 -7.33 1.99 5.24
C TRP A 54 -8.26 1.62 4.08
N PRO A 55 -8.22 2.37 2.98
CA PRO A 55 -9.08 2.13 1.84
C PRO A 55 -8.60 0.92 1.02
N GLY A 56 -9.55 0.32 0.32
CA GLY A 56 -9.29 -0.80 -0.59
C GLY A 56 -8.67 -2.02 0.11
N ASN A 57 -7.76 -2.68 -0.57
CA ASN A 57 -7.06 -3.87 -0.10
C ASN A 57 -5.59 -3.61 0.27
N GLN A 58 -5.22 -2.36 0.59
CA GLN A 58 -3.85 -1.99 0.94
C GLN A 58 -3.31 -2.78 2.15
N LEU A 59 -4.13 -2.95 3.20
CA LEU A 59 -3.75 -3.74 4.38
C LEU A 59 -3.52 -5.22 4.04
N GLU A 60 -4.25 -5.75 3.06
CA GLU A 60 -4.05 -7.12 2.60
C GLU A 60 -2.70 -7.27 1.88
N LEU A 61 -2.33 -6.31 1.03
CA LEU A 61 -1.02 -6.30 0.39
C LEU A 61 0.12 -6.18 1.41
N ILE A 62 -0.02 -5.29 2.41
CA ILE A 62 0.94 -5.17 3.52
C ILE A 62 1.09 -6.50 4.26
N HIS A 63 -0.02 -7.19 4.53
CA HIS A 63 -0.02 -8.50 5.18
C HIS A 63 0.74 -9.54 4.35
N GLU A 64 0.51 -9.62 3.03
CA GLU A 64 1.25 -10.53 2.16
C GLU A 64 2.75 -10.17 2.06
N LEU A 65 3.09 -8.89 2.02
CA LEU A 65 4.48 -8.43 2.03
C LEU A 65 5.21 -8.80 3.35
N SER A 66 4.52 -8.75 4.49
CA SER A 66 5.10 -9.13 5.78
C SER A 66 5.51 -10.62 5.85
N LYS A 67 4.85 -11.48 5.06
CA LYS A 67 5.16 -12.92 4.97
C LYS A 67 6.42 -13.22 4.17
N VAL A 68 6.97 -12.24 3.45
CA VAL A 68 8.17 -12.42 2.61
C VAL A 68 9.44 -12.61 3.47
N GLY A 69 9.40 -12.23 4.76
CA GLY A 69 10.54 -12.39 5.67
C GLY A 69 11.66 -11.36 5.46
N LYS A 70 11.32 -10.20 4.88
CA LYS A 70 12.22 -9.05 4.69
C LYS A 70 11.79 -7.90 5.62
N PRO A 71 12.72 -7.03 6.06
CA PRO A 71 12.36 -5.79 6.74
C PRO A 71 11.34 -5.00 5.92
N LEU A 72 10.22 -4.66 6.54
CA LEU A 72 9.10 -3.96 5.92
C LEU A 72 8.89 -2.62 6.61
N VAL A 73 8.92 -1.54 5.84
CA VAL A 73 8.60 -0.19 6.26
C VAL A 73 7.30 0.23 5.57
N VAL A 74 6.35 0.75 6.34
CA VAL A 74 5.07 1.27 5.84
C VAL A 74 5.05 2.78 6.05
N LEU A 75 4.88 3.52 4.96
CA LEU A 75 4.62 4.95 4.96
C LEU A 75 3.11 5.15 4.82
N GLN A 76 2.47 5.59 5.89
CA GLN A 76 1.07 6.02 5.87
C GLN A 76 1.01 7.50 5.47
N MET A 77 0.52 7.74 4.26
CA MET A 77 0.36 9.05 3.65
C MET A 77 -1.08 9.54 3.80
N GLY A 78 -1.29 10.85 3.76
CA GLY A 78 -2.58 11.51 3.99
C GLY A 78 -2.57 12.40 5.23
N GLY A 79 -3.55 13.29 5.34
CA GLY A 79 -3.71 14.20 6.47
C GLY A 79 -4.50 13.58 7.62
N GLY A 80 -5.56 12.85 7.29
CA GLY A 80 -6.47 12.24 8.26
C GLY A 80 -7.54 13.21 8.78
N GLU A 81 -7.97 14.16 7.94
CA GLU A 81 -9.03 15.12 8.25
C GLU A 81 -10.42 14.46 8.27
#